data_AF-W2TN89-F1
#
_entry.id   AF-W2TN89-F1
#
_cell.length_a   1.000
_cell.length_b   1.000
_cell.length_c   1.000
_cell.angle_alpha   90.00
_cell.angle_beta   90.00
_cell.angle_gamma   90.00
#
_symmetry.space_group_name_H-M   'P 1'
#
loop_
_entity.id
_entity.type
_entity.pdbx_description
1 polymer ?
#
loop_
_entity_poly.entity_id
_entity_poly.type
_entity_poly.pdbx_seq_one_letter_code
_entity_poly.pdbx_strand_id
1 'polypeptide(L)'
;MTPFSQRCIRLDDSDDEIEQLPQITIEEHHFHSSLFGHQFAVDTLQNSNFHQLLKNVDKLEIYCDAPHESFYESTSECSIDVSMEEAFHFPQKISSRLPTETTINQQISSENIKSMWCRMVSHYLEWVAGIPELRLMGVREKVKLITRQLCNIICLTASYWTYKRDHDGIMFASGIWFNPRENCDNIIRNYVTSLANVIHTHVISTFRRLKVAREEYLLLKLIVLFEPLHVQFPAADSLIVETALAKYRSALVSLVKYSHPELDHEAVMDRILALFGVLPYIEVNNLVSEMDNMQLAHMILCNNGNMQGRLTNAIHVHSSRID
;
A
#
# COMPACT_ATOMS: atom_id res chain seq x y z
N MET A 1 -77.88 18.41 3.34
CA MET A 1 -78.56 17.13 3.62
C MET A 1 -78.25 16.19 2.46
N THR A 2 -77.74 15.01 2.78
CA THR A 2 -77.40 13.84 1.92
C THR A 2 -78.50 13.49 0.90
N PRO A 3 -78.23 12.77 -0.22
CA PRO A 3 -77.54 11.46 -0.23
C PRO A 3 -76.68 11.07 -1.46
N PHE A 4 -75.89 10.02 -1.28
CA PHE A 4 -75.15 9.27 -2.29
C PHE A 4 -76.07 8.38 -3.15
N SER A 5 -75.83 8.32 -4.47
CA SER A 5 -75.97 7.08 -5.27
C SER A 5 -75.36 7.20 -6.69
N GLN A 6 -74.63 6.14 -7.08
CA GLN A 6 -74.45 5.55 -8.41
C GLN A 6 -73.65 6.26 -9.55
N ARG A 7 -72.52 5.60 -9.87
CA ARG A 7 -72.05 5.12 -11.20
C ARG A 7 -72.29 6.00 -12.45
N CYS A 8 -71.22 6.41 -13.13
CA CYS A 8 -70.73 5.81 -14.41
C CYS A 8 -69.75 6.72 -15.19
N ILE A 9 -68.69 6.09 -15.71
CA ILE A 9 -68.00 6.29 -16.99
C ILE A 9 -66.99 7.47 -17.15
N ARG A 10 -65.75 7.03 -17.38
CA ARG A 10 -64.54 7.63 -17.98
C ARG A 10 -64.75 8.76 -19.02
N LEU A 11 -63.87 9.76 -19.03
CA LEU A 11 -62.63 9.83 -19.83
C LEU A 11 -61.91 11.19 -19.66
N ASP A 12 -60.58 11.09 -19.68
CA ASP A 12 -59.54 12.04 -20.08
C ASP A 12 -59.11 13.26 -19.23
N ASP A 13 -57.78 13.24 -19.07
CA ASP A 13 -56.79 14.33 -19.10
C ASP A 13 -56.73 15.33 -17.95
N SER A 14 -55.85 15.02 -16.99
CA SER A 14 -54.74 15.92 -16.66
C SER A 14 -53.79 15.26 -15.65
N ASP A 15 -52.53 15.14 -16.04
CA ASP A 15 -51.29 15.27 -15.27
C ASP A 15 -51.22 14.69 -13.85
N ASP A 16 -50.47 13.59 -13.73
CA ASP A 16 -49.50 13.43 -12.64
C ASP A 16 -48.32 12.62 -13.18
N GLU A 17 -47.21 13.31 -13.43
CA GLU A 17 -45.91 12.75 -13.74
C GLU A 17 -45.44 11.87 -12.58
N ILE A 18 -45.67 10.56 -12.70
CA ILE A 18 -44.86 9.59 -11.99
C ILE A 18 -43.57 9.47 -12.81
N GLU A 19 -42.54 10.22 -12.42
CA GLU A 19 -41.16 9.97 -12.83
C GLU A 19 -40.84 8.50 -12.51
N GLN A 20 -40.89 7.67 -13.57
CA GLN A 20 -40.38 6.32 -13.53
C GLN A 20 -38.88 6.41 -13.27
N LEU A 21 -38.48 6.04 -12.04
CA LEU A 21 -37.08 5.75 -11.73
C LEU A 21 -36.55 4.79 -12.81
N PRO A 22 -35.41 5.11 -13.45
CA PRO A 22 -34.87 4.24 -14.48
C PRO A 22 -34.56 2.88 -13.85
N GLN A 23 -35.05 1.82 -14.49
CA GLN A 23 -34.67 0.46 -14.19
C GLN A 23 -33.14 0.37 -14.24
N ILE A 24 -32.53 0.19 -13.07
CA ILE A 24 -31.11 -0.13 -12.94
C ILE A 24 -30.95 -1.53 -13.52
N THR A 25 -30.67 -1.58 -14.82
CA THR A 25 -30.06 -2.73 -15.45
C THR A 25 -28.71 -2.93 -14.80
N ILE A 26 -28.47 -4.15 -14.33
CA ILE A 26 -27.22 -4.58 -13.71
C ILE A 26 -26.15 -4.50 -14.81
N GLU A 27 -25.44 -3.38 -14.90
CA GLU A 27 -24.24 -3.25 -15.74
C GLU A 27 -23.04 -3.84 -14.97
N GLU A 28 -22.78 -5.13 -15.19
CA GLU A 28 -21.60 -5.87 -14.73
C GLU A 28 -20.25 -5.39 -15.34
N HIS A 29 -20.18 -4.23 -15.99
CA HIS A 29 -19.05 -3.85 -16.84
C HIS A 29 -18.66 -2.38 -16.72
N HIS A 30 -18.17 -1.90 -15.57
CA HIS A 30 -17.65 -0.53 -15.50
C HIS A 30 -16.24 -0.34 -14.96
N PHE A 31 -15.47 -1.40 -14.69
CA PHE A 31 -14.01 -1.27 -14.58
C PHE A 31 -13.31 -2.54 -15.08
N HIS A 32 -12.59 -2.42 -16.21
CA HIS A 32 -11.63 -3.44 -16.59
C HIS A 32 -10.59 -3.60 -15.47
N SER A 33 -10.34 -4.85 -15.11
CA SER A 33 -9.19 -5.32 -14.35
C SER A 33 -7.93 -4.45 -14.59
N SER A 34 -7.32 -3.91 -13.53
CA SER A 34 -6.17 -2.98 -13.57
C SER A 34 -5.09 -3.38 -14.60
N LEU A 35 -5.04 -2.67 -15.74
CA LEU A 35 -4.17 -2.99 -16.88
C LEU A 35 -2.67 -3.07 -16.50
N PHE A 36 -2.25 -2.36 -15.45
CA PHE A 36 -0.84 -2.11 -15.15
C PHE A 36 -0.16 -3.20 -14.30
N GLY A 37 -0.92 -3.94 -13.48
CA GLY A 37 -0.43 -5.08 -12.70
C GLY A 37 -0.72 -6.44 -13.33
N HIS A 38 -1.62 -6.49 -14.32
CA HIS A 38 -2.03 -7.75 -14.94
C HIS A 38 -1.02 -8.36 -15.91
N GLN A 39 -0.20 -7.55 -16.61
CA GLN A 39 0.87 -8.09 -17.45
C GLN A 39 1.98 -8.78 -16.65
N PHE A 40 2.19 -8.38 -15.39
CA PHE A 40 3.20 -8.94 -14.49
C PHE A 40 2.61 -9.81 -13.39
N ALA A 41 1.35 -10.23 -13.57
CA ALA A 41 0.68 -11.21 -12.74
C ALA A 41 1.58 -12.40 -12.42
N VAL A 42 1.85 -12.64 -11.14
CA VAL A 42 2.53 -13.86 -10.72
C VAL A 42 1.55 -15.03 -10.91
N ASP A 43 1.81 -15.92 -11.87
CA ASP A 43 0.96 -17.10 -12.09
C ASP A 43 0.98 -18.02 -10.85
N THR A 44 -0.19 -18.37 -10.33
CA THR A 44 -0.37 -19.21 -9.14
C THR A 44 -0.24 -20.69 -9.45
N LEU A 45 -0.39 -21.11 -10.71
CA LEU A 45 -0.48 -22.53 -11.09
C LEU A 45 0.89 -23.24 -11.22
N GLN A 46 2.00 -22.51 -11.14
CA GLN A 46 3.36 -23.07 -11.30
C GLN A 46 4.27 -22.95 -10.06
N ASN A 47 3.78 -22.46 -8.91
CA ASN A 47 4.63 -22.11 -7.76
C ASN A 47 4.93 -23.28 -6.81
N SER A 48 5.47 -24.39 -7.31
CA SER A 48 6.05 -25.42 -6.43
C SER A 48 7.49 -25.12 -6.00
N ASN A 49 8.14 -24.09 -6.56
CA ASN A 49 9.52 -23.70 -6.23
C ASN A 49 9.61 -22.23 -5.76
N PHE A 50 10.13 -22.01 -4.54
CA PHE A 50 10.33 -20.68 -3.96
C PHE A 50 11.25 -19.77 -4.80
N HIS A 51 12.17 -20.33 -5.60
CA HIS A 51 13.00 -19.55 -6.53
C HIS A 51 12.18 -18.86 -7.62
N GLN A 52 11.19 -19.56 -8.17
CA GLN A 52 10.33 -18.98 -9.21
C GLN A 52 9.42 -17.91 -8.62
N LEU A 53 8.93 -18.13 -7.40
CA LEU A 53 8.18 -17.13 -6.65
C LEU A 53 9.03 -15.85 -6.45
N LEU A 54 10.25 -15.99 -5.92
CA LEU A 54 11.16 -14.86 -5.71
C LEU A 54 11.47 -14.12 -7.00
N LYS A 55 11.76 -14.84 -8.09
CA LYS A 55 12.01 -14.24 -9.41
C LYS A 55 10.82 -13.43 -9.91
N ASN A 56 9.60 -13.90 -9.67
CA ASN A 56 8.40 -13.19 -10.08
C ASN A 56 8.15 -11.93 -9.24
N VAL A 57 8.36 -12.03 -7.93
CA VAL A 57 8.23 -10.90 -6.99
C VAL A 57 9.30 -9.84 -7.23
N ASP A 58 10.55 -10.24 -7.48
CA ASP A 58 11.63 -9.31 -7.78
C ASP A 58 11.41 -8.58 -9.10
N LYS A 59 10.92 -9.28 -10.14
CA LYS A 59 10.51 -8.63 -11.40
C LYS A 59 9.40 -7.59 -11.18
N LEU A 60 8.42 -7.90 -10.33
CA LEU A 60 7.36 -6.95 -9.98
C LEU A 60 7.93 -5.74 -9.26
N GLU A 61 8.83 -5.94 -8.29
CA GLU A 61 9.49 -4.84 -7.58
C GLU A 61 10.28 -3.94 -8.54
N ILE A 62 11.10 -4.53 -9.40
CA ILE A 62 11.89 -3.81 -10.42
C ILE A 62 10.98 -3.03 -11.38
N TYR A 63 9.85 -3.62 -11.79
CA TYR A 63 8.89 -2.96 -12.66
C TYR A 63 8.29 -1.70 -12.00
N CYS A 64 7.90 -1.79 -10.73
CA CYS A 64 7.35 -0.68 -9.94
C CYS A 64 8.41 0.39 -9.59
N ASP A 65 9.65 -0.03 -9.36
CA ASP A 65 10.78 0.87 -9.10
C ASP A 65 11.16 1.70 -10.32
N ALA A 66 10.92 1.19 -11.54
CA ALA A 66 11.39 1.76 -12.81
C ALA A 66 12.82 2.29 -12.73
N PRO A 67 13.82 1.41 -12.57
CA PRO A 67 15.22 1.82 -12.49
C PRO A 67 15.78 2.45 -13.78
N HIS A 68 15.00 2.44 -14.86
CA HIS A 68 15.30 3.13 -16.11
C HIS A 68 14.28 4.25 -16.30
N GLU A 69 14.68 5.35 -16.97
CA GLU A 69 13.75 6.43 -17.32
C GLU A 69 12.44 5.83 -17.84
N SER A 70 11.34 6.19 -17.20
CA SER A 70 10.02 5.74 -17.59
C SER A 70 9.83 6.03 -19.09
N PHE A 71 9.31 5.05 -19.84
CA PHE A 71 8.89 5.27 -21.23
C PHE A 71 7.79 6.35 -21.37
N TYR A 72 7.24 6.81 -20.24
CA TYR A 72 6.30 7.90 -20.12
C TYR A 72 7.03 9.15 -19.59
N GLU A 73 6.70 10.32 -20.15
CA GLU A 73 7.25 11.61 -19.71
C GLU A 73 7.20 11.75 -18.18
N SER A 74 8.38 11.93 -17.57
CA SER A 74 8.49 12.20 -16.14
C SER A 74 7.98 13.61 -15.87
N THR A 75 6.70 13.75 -15.55
CA THR A 75 6.19 15.02 -15.01
C THR A 75 6.45 15.05 -13.50
N SER A 76 6.85 16.22 -12.99
CA SER A 76 6.89 16.50 -11.55
C SER A 76 5.49 16.66 -10.94
N GLU A 77 4.45 16.57 -11.77
CA GLU A 77 3.07 16.73 -11.37
C GLU A 77 2.59 15.49 -10.64
N CYS A 78 2.06 15.71 -9.45
CA CYS A 78 1.42 14.66 -8.66
C CYS A 78 0.06 15.14 -8.17
N SER A 79 -0.91 14.24 -8.16
CA SER A 79 -2.29 14.52 -7.78
C SER A 79 -2.71 13.70 -6.57
N ILE A 80 -3.26 14.40 -5.60
CA ILE A 80 -3.94 13.82 -4.42
C ILE A 80 -5.46 13.96 -4.54
N ASP A 81 -5.95 14.59 -5.61
CA ASP A 81 -7.36 14.86 -5.88
C ASP A 81 -7.97 13.79 -6.79
N VAL A 82 -7.62 12.53 -6.54
CA VAL A 82 -8.19 11.35 -7.21
C VAL A 82 -9.04 10.56 -6.22
N SER A 83 -10.04 9.83 -6.70
CA SER A 83 -10.76 8.90 -5.82
C SER A 83 -9.89 7.70 -5.45
N MET A 84 -10.27 6.98 -4.39
CA MET A 84 -9.60 5.75 -3.99
C MET A 84 -9.74 4.67 -5.07
N GLU A 85 -10.90 4.55 -5.70
CA GLU A 85 -11.18 3.64 -6.80
C GLU A 85 -10.33 3.99 -8.03
N GLU A 86 -10.24 5.27 -8.39
CA GLU A 86 -9.39 5.72 -9.49
C GLU A 86 -7.91 5.41 -9.21
N ALA A 87 -7.45 5.68 -7.99
CA ALA A 87 -6.09 5.39 -7.55
C ALA A 87 -5.76 3.89 -7.66
N PHE A 88 -6.69 3.00 -7.29
CA PHE A 88 -6.50 1.56 -7.40
C PHE A 88 -6.37 1.07 -8.84
N HIS A 89 -7.18 1.59 -9.75
CA HIS A 89 -7.18 1.15 -11.15
C HIS A 89 -6.08 1.82 -11.97
N PHE A 90 -5.74 3.06 -11.62
CA PHE A 90 -4.81 3.92 -12.35
C PHE A 90 -3.84 4.65 -11.40
N PRO A 91 -2.89 3.95 -10.76
CA PRO A 91 -1.91 4.57 -9.86
C PRO A 91 -1.11 5.72 -10.49
N GLN A 92 -0.97 5.71 -11.82
CA GLN A 92 -0.28 6.76 -12.58
C GLN A 92 -1.02 8.11 -12.58
N LYS A 93 -2.31 8.14 -12.24
CA LYS A 93 -3.04 9.40 -12.01
C LYS A 93 -2.53 10.13 -10.75
N ILE A 94 -1.89 9.42 -9.82
CA ILE A 94 -1.32 10.00 -8.60
C ILE A 94 0.05 10.59 -8.90
N SER A 95 0.90 9.83 -9.57
CA SER A 95 2.28 10.19 -9.88
C SER A 95 2.79 9.37 -11.06
N SER A 96 3.62 9.99 -11.89
CA SER A 96 4.39 9.27 -12.92
C SER A 96 5.36 8.27 -12.28
N ARG A 97 5.75 7.25 -13.04
CA ARG A 97 6.70 6.26 -12.53
C ARG A 97 8.12 6.84 -12.57
N LEU A 98 8.59 7.32 -11.43
CA LEU A 98 9.94 7.85 -11.27
C LEU A 98 10.86 6.78 -10.68
N PRO A 99 12.13 6.69 -11.10
CA PRO A 99 13.09 5.81 -10.47
C PRO A 99 13.11 6.00 -8.95
N THR A 100 12.97 4.91 -8.19
CA THR A 100 13.06 4.94 -6.71
C THR A 100 14.43 5.48 -6.28
N GLU A 101 15.48 5.11 -7.01
CA GLU A 101 16.83 5.66 -6.87
C GLU A 101 17.07 6.75 -7.91
N THR A 102 17.40 7.96 -7.47
CA THR A 102 17.75 9.08 -8.36
C THR A 102 19.12 9.64 -7.96
N THR A 103 19.77 10.37 -8.87
CA THR A 103 20.98 11.15 -8.56
C THR A 103 20.67 12.46 -7.83
N ILE A 104 19.40 12.86 -7.81
CA ILE A 104 18.92 14.09 -7.19
C ILE A 104 18.51 13.75 -5.76
N ASN A 105 19.38 14.07 -4.81
CA ASN A 105 19.09 13.87 -3.39
C ASN A 105 18.59 15.16 -2.76
N GLN A 106 17.39 15.14 -2.19
CA GLN A 106 16.81 16.32 -1.53
C GLN A 106 16.30 15.98 -0.12
N GLN A 107 16.61 16.86 0.82
CA GLN A 107 16.02 16.80 2.15
C GLN A 107 14.50 16.99 2.07
N ILE A 108 13.73 16.20 2.80
CA ILE A 108 12.28 16.35 2.88
C ILE A 108 11.92 17.70 3.51
N SER A 109 10.93 18.36 2.94
CA SER A 109 10.39 19.64 3.40
C SER A 109 8.89 19.70 3.12
N SER A 110 8.23 20.73 3.62
CA SER A 110 6.83 21.00 3.29
C SER A 110 6.61 21.18 1.77
N GLU A 111 7.64 21.54 0.99
CA GLU A 111 7.52 21.74 -0.45
C GLU A 111 7.48 20.41 -1.24
N ASN A 112 8.14 19.37 -0.75
CA ASN A 112 8.30 18.09 -1.47
C ASN A 112 7.62 16.88 -0.79
N ILE A 113 7.01 17.06 0.38
CA ILE A 113 6.28 15.98 1.08
C ILE A 113 5.13 15.42 0.24
N LYS A 114 4.42 16.27 -0.52
CA LYS A 114 3.35 15.83 -1.43
C LYS A 114 3.88 14.92 -2.52
N SER A 115 4.96 15.31 -3.19
CA SER A 115 5.59 14.48 -4.23
C SER A 115 6.14 13.17 -3.67
N MET A 116 6.75 13.20 -2.48
CA MET A 116 7.22 12.01 -1.78
C MET A 116 6.06 11.04 -1.55
N TRP A 117 4.98 11.54 -0.94
CA TRP A 117 3.81 10.73 -0.62
C TRP A 117 3.16 10.15 -1.87
N CYS A 118 2.93 10.97 -2.90
CA CYS A 118 2.33 10.53 -4.16
C CYS A 118 3.12 9.42 -4.83
N ARG A 119 4.46 9.53 -4.85
CA ARG A 119 5.31 8.48 -5.43
C ARG A 119 5.21 7.18 -4.63
N MET A 120 5.31 7.25 -3.29
CA MET A 120 5.25 6.07 -2.42
C MET A 120 3.89 5.36 -2.56
N VAL A 121 2.79 6.11 -2.59
CA VAL A 121 1.45 5.55 -2.75
C VAL A 121 1.24 4.98 -4.15
N SER A 122 1.67 5.68 -5.20
CA SER A 122 1.59 5.16 -6.57
C SER A 122 2.38 3.86 -6.71
N HIS A 123 3.63 3.81 -6.20
CA HIS A 123 4.45 2.59 -6.18
C HIS A 123 3.73 1.44 -5.49
N TYR A 124 3.20 1.70 -4.29
CA TYR A 124 2.48 0.71 -3.51
C TYR A 124 1.26 0.16 -4.25
N LEU A 125 0.44 1.03 -4.86
CA LEU A 125 -0.76 0.64 -5.58
C LEU A 125 -0.45 -0.13 -6.88
N GLU A 126 0.63 0.22 -7.58
CA GLU A 126 1.12 -0.58 -8.71
C GLU A 126 1.60 -1.97 -8.25
N TRP A 127 2.32 -2.02 -7.13
CA TRP A 127 2.87 -3.26 -6.58
C TRP A 127 1.77 -4.23 -6.14
N VAL A 128 0.79 -3.77 -5.36
CA VAL A 128 -0.34 -4.62 -4.92
C VAL A 128 -1.19 -5.10 -6.11
N ALA A 129 -1.33 -4.32 -7.19
CA ALA A 129 -2.03 -4.77 -8.39
C ALA A 129 -1.35 -5.98 -9.08
N GLY A 130 -0.04 -6.16 -8.87
CA GLY A 130 0.73 -7.31 -9.34
C GLY A 130 0.61 -8.56 -8.47
N ILE A 131 0.06 -8.45 -7.25
CA ILE A 131 -0.06 -9.58 -6.32
C ILE A 131 -1.25 -10.46 -6.69
N PRO A 132 -1.05 -11.76 -6.95
CA PRO A 132 -2.08 -12.59 -7.55
C PRO A 132 -3.18 -12.98 -6.56
N GLU A 133 -2.88 -13.18 -5.28
CA GLU A 133 -3.88 -13.60 -4.29
C GLU A 133 -4.96 -12.54 -4.09
N LEU A 134 -4.61 -11.25 -4.24
CA LEU A 134 -5.58 -10.15 -4.14
C LEU A 134 -6.67 -10.22 -5.22
N ARG A 135 -6.46 -10.95 -6.31
CA ARG A 135 -7.48 -11.14 -7.37
C ARG A 135 -8.56 -12.12 -6.98
N LEU A 136 -8.28 -12.97 -6.01
CA LEU A 136 -9.21 -13.96 -5.50
C LEU A 136 -10.13 -13.36 -4.43
N MET A 137 -9.76 -12.21 -3.88
CA MET A 137 -10.51 -11.55 -2.82
C MET A 137 -11.70 -10.74 -3.36
N GLY A 138 -12.74 -10.63 -2.54
CA GLY A 138 -13.83 -9.68 -2.74
C GLY A 138 -13.31 -8.25 -2.88
N VAL A 139 -13.95 -7.43 -3.72
CA VAL A 139 -13.48 -6.06 -4.01
C VAL A 139 -13.39 -5.22 -2.73
N ARG A 140 -14.39 -5.29 -1.86
CA ARG A 140 -14.44 -4.54 -0.60
C ARG A 140 -13.33 -4.97 0.36
N GLU A 141 -13.16 -6.27 0.53
CA GLU A 141 -12.17 -6.89 1.42
C GLU A 141 -10.74 -6.65 0.93
N LYS A 142 -10.52 -6.71 -0.38
CA LYS A 142 -9.27 -6.32 -1.02
C LYS A 142 -8.93 -4.86 -0.75
N VAL A 143 -9.88 -3.94 -0.93
CA VAL A 143 -9.69 -2.51 -0.63
C VAL A 143 -9.37 -2.32 0.84
N LYS A 144 -10.09 -3.00 1.74
CA LYS A 144 -9.82 -2.99 3.19
C LYS A 144 -8.40 -3.44 3.51
N LEU A 145 -7.94 -4.56 2.94
CA LEU A 145 -6.57 -5.06 3.15
C LEU A 145 -5.52 -4.06 2.66
N ILE A 146 -5.65 -3.59 1.42
CA ILE A 146 -4.66 -2.72 0.79
C ILE A 146 -4.58 -1.37 1.52
N THR A 147 -5.71 -0.76 1.87
CA THR A 147 -5.70 0.51 2.61
C THR A 147 -5.07 0.37 3.99
N ARG A 148 -5.37 -0.72 4.71
CA ARG A 148 -4.81 -0.97 6.06
C ARG A 148 -3.31 -1.27 6.04
N GLN A 149 -2.78 -1.82 4.95
CA GLN A 149 -1.38 -2.20 4.84
C GLN A 149 -0.48 -1.15 4.19
N LEU A 150 -1.05 -0.06 3.67
CA LEU A 150 -0.32 0.97 2.93
C LEU A 150 0.86 1.54 3.73
N CYS A 151 0.61 2.05 4.94
CA CYS A 151 1.66 2.65 5.77
C CYS A 151 2.72 1.60 6.17
N ASN A 152 2.31 0.38 6.49
CA ASN A 152 3.21 -0.70 6.90
C ASN A 152 4.21 -1.03 5.78
N ILE A 153 3.71 -1.17 4.55
CA ILE A 153 4.53 -1.50 3.39
C ILE A 153 5.44 -0.33 2.99
N ILE A 154 4.95 0.91 3.07
CA ILE A 154 5.75 2.12 2.86
C ILE A 154 6.88 2.21 3.89
N CYS A 155 6.59 2.00 5.17
CA CYS A 155 7.59 2.04 6.25
C CYS A 155 8.63 0.92 6.12
N LEU A 156 8.21 -0.30 5.80
CA LEU A 156 9.13 -1.41 5.55
C LEU A 156 10.06 -1.11 4.35
N THR A 157 9.50 -0.53 3.29
CA THR A 157 10.26 -0.15 2.08
C THR A 157 11.29 0.93 2.39
N ALA A 158 10.89 2.00 3.11
CA ALA A 158 11.81 3.04 3.56
C ALA A 158 12.90 2.47 4.49
N SER A 159 12.55 1.54 5.39
CA SER A 159 13.50 0.88 6.30
C SER A 159 14.56 0.08 5.52
N TYR A 160 14.14 -0.70 4.53
CA TYR A 160 15.05 -1.48 3.69
C TYR A 160 16.02 -0.59 2.91
N TRP A 161 15.52 0.46 2.24
CA TRP A 161 16.38 1.37 1.48
C TRP A 161 17.34 2.16 2.36
N THR A 162 16.88 2.59 3.54
CA THR A 162 17.73 3.24 4.54
C THR A 162 18.86 2.31 4.99
N TYR A 163 18.53 1.04 5.29
CA TYR A 163 19.52 0.00 5.60
C TYR A 163 20.52 -0.21 4.46
N LYS A 164 20.04 -0.35 3.22
CA LYS A 164 20.88 -0.63 2.05
C LYS A 164 21.84 0.50 1.71
N ARG A 165 21.44 1.75 1.97
CA ARG A 165 22.27 2.95 1.74
C ARG A 165 23.10 3.35 2.97
N ASP A 166 22.97 2.62 4.08
CA ASP A 166 23.59 2.93 5.37
C ASP A 166 23.43 4.41 5.78
N HIS A 167 22.21 4.92 5.64
CA HIS A 167 21.91 6.32 5.93
C HIS A 167 21.52 6.51 7.40
N ASP A 168 22.07 7.55 8.06
CA ASP A 168 21.74 7.92 9.45
C ASP A 168 20.31 8.47 9.60
N GLY A 169 19.71 8.87 8.48
CA GLY A 169 18.37 9.40 8.35
C GLY A 169 17.33 8.36 7.94
N ILE A 170 16.28 8.78 7.24
CA ILE A 170 15.35 7.88 6.54
C ILE A 170 15.40 8.19 5.05
N MET A 171 15.54 7.16 4.24
CA MET A 171 15.44 7.23 2.78
C MET A 171 14.00 6.97 2.36
N PHE A 172 13.41 7.91 1.61
CA PHE A 172 12.15 7.74 0.90
C PHE A 172 12.42 7.51 -0.60
N ALA A 173 11.37 7.25 -1.39
CA ALA A 173 11.50 7.14 -2.84
C ALA A 173 11.88 8.47 -3.51
N SER A 174 12.33 8.39 -4.76
CA SER A 174 12.68 9.52 -5.63
C SER A 174 13.84 10.40 -5.11
N GLY A 175 14.77 9.82 -4.34
CA GLY A 175 15.91 10.56 -3.80
C GLY A 175 15.55 11.55 -2.68
N ILE A 176 14.34 11.48 -2.14
CA ILE A 176 13.95 12.27 -0.96
C ILE A 176 14.43 11.54 0.29
N TRP A 177 15.08 12.26 1.20
CA TRP A 177 15.59 11.70 2.45
C TRP A 177 15.32 12.64 3.61
N PHE A 178 15.47 12.13 4.82
CA PHE A 178 15.32 12.87 6.06
C PHE A 178 16.54 12.67 6.95
N ASN A 179 17.28 13.72 7.28
CA ASN A 179 18.23 13.71 8.39
C ASN A 179 17.81 14.71 9.47
N PRO A 180 17.58 14.26 10.71
CA PRO A 180 17.13 15.14 11.79
C PRO A 180 18.11 16.27 12.11
N ARG A 181 19.41 16.10 11.82
CA ARG A 181 20.44 17.12 12.08
C ARG A 181 20.48 18.22 11.03
N GLU A 182 19.99 17.94 9.83
CA GLU A 182 20.08 18.84 8.68
C GLU A 182 18.73 19.44 8.30
N ASN A 183 17.62 18.91 8.82
CA ASN A 183 16.28 19.37 8.46
C ASN A 183 15.89 20.66 9.22
N CYS A 184 15.72 21.75 8.46
CA CYS A 184 15.30 23.04 9.00
C CYS A 184 13.76 23.21 9.14
N ASP A 185 12.96 22.34 8.53
CA ASP A 185 11.50 22.38 8.60
C ASP A 185 11.02 21.72 9.91
N ASN A 186 10.56 22.53 10.87
CA ASN A 186 10.16 22.04 12.18
C ASN A 186 8.96 21.08 12.13
N ILE A 187 8.02 21.28 11.20
CA ILE A 187 6.82 20.45 11.09
C ILE A 187 7.24 19.05 10.62
N ILE A 188 8.01 19.02 9.53
CA ILE A 188 8.52 17.78 8.94
C ILE A 188 9.48 17.08 9.88
N ARG A 189 10.40 17.82 10.52
CA ARG A 189 11.34 17.25 11.48
C ARG A 189 10.61 16.59 12.64
N ASN A 190 9.59 17.24 13.22
CA ASN A 190 8.84 16.66 14.34
C ASN A 190 8.07 15.40 13.93
N TYR A 191 7.49 15.40 12.73
CA TYR A 191 6.84 14.23 12.12
C TYR A 191 7.83 13.07 11.92
N VAL A 192 8.86 13.28 11.10
CA VAL A 192 9.73 12.18 10.65
C VAL A 192 10.72 11.71 11.72
N THR A 193 11.15 12.56 12.67
CA THR A 193 12.12 12.15 13.72
C THR A 193 11.59 10.99 14.54
N SER A 194 10.31 11.02 14.90
CA SER A 194 9.74 9.98 15.77
C SER A 194 9.65 8.65 15.05
N LEU A 195 9.20 8.69 13.79
CA LEU A 195 9.18 7.54 12.87
C LEU A 195 10.60 6.98 12.68
N ALA A 196 11.56 7.85 12.40
CA ALA A 196 12.96 7.49 12.19
C ALA A 196 13.56 6.78 13.40
N ASN A 197 13.30 7.26 14.62
CA ASN A 197 13.82 6.66 15.84
C ASN A 197 13.35 5.21 16.01
N VAL A 198 12.07 4.93 15.79
CA VAL A 198 11.51 3.57 15.93
C VAL A 198 12.07 2.66 14.84
N ILE A 199 12.07 3.12 13.59
CA ILE A 199 12.61 2.38 12.44
C ILE A 199 14.10 2.03 12.67
N HIS A 200 14.92 3.00 13.09
CA HIS A 200 16.34 2.75 13.35
C HIS A 200 16.56 1.76 14.50
N THR A 201 15.84 1.96 15.60
CA THR A 201 16.03 1.18 16.83
C THR A 201 15.65 -0.28 16.66
N HIS A 202 14.56 -0.56 15.95
CA HIS A 202 13.98 -1.90 15.92
C HIS A 202 14.10 -2.63 14.57
N VAL A 203 13.94 -1.91 13.46
CA VAL A 203 13.92 -2.50 12.12
C VAL A 203 15.32 -2.49 11.51
N ILE A 204 15.94 -1.33 11.36
CA ILE A 204 17.26 -1.19 10.71
C ILE A 204 18.35 -1.87 11.55
N SER A 205 18.31 -1.76 12.89
CA SER A 205 19.25 -2.47 13.76
C SER A 205 19.22 -3.99 13.53
N THR A 206 18.02 -4.55 13.38
CA THR A 206 17.81 -5.97 13.05
C THR A 206 18.32 -6.28 11.64
N PHE A 207 18.01 -5.42 10.66
CA PHE A 207 18.48 -5.61 9.29
C PHE A 207 20.00 -5.59 9.18
N ARG A 208 20.66 -4.68 9.90
CA ARG A 208 22.13 -4.60 10.01
C ARG A 208 22.70 -5.84 10.68
N ARG A 209 22.14 -6.26 11.81
CA ARG A 209 22.58 -7.44 12.56
C ARG A 209 22.48 -8.72 11.73
N LEU A 210 21.37 -8.90 11.02
CA LEU A 210 21.12 -10.08 10.20
C LEU A 210 21.72 -10.00 8.79
N LYS A 211 22.18 -8.81 8.36
CA LYS A 211 22.58 -8.53 6.98
C LYS A 211 21.50 -8.97 5.98
N VAL A 212 20.28 -8.44 6.15
CA VAL A 212 19.10 -8.87 5.40
C VAL A 212 19.32 -8.75 3.89
N ALA A 213 19.11 -9.85 3.19
CA ALA A 213 19.19 -9.90 1.73
C ALA A 213 17.94 -9.30 1.07
N ARG A 214 18.04 -8.96 -0.22
CA ARG A 214 16.89 -8.39 -0.97
C ARG A 214 15.73 -9.38 -1.00
N GLU A 215 16.04 -10.65 -1.20
CA GLU A 215 15.09 -11.74 -1.31
C GLU A 215 14.30 -11.95 0.00
N GLU A 216 14.98 -11.82 1.14
CA GLU A 216 14.33 -11.88 2.46
C GLU A 216 13.40 -10.68 2.68
N TYR A 217 13.84 -9.48 2.30
CA TYR A 217 13.01 -8.27 2.33
C TYR A 217 11.75 -8.42 1.45
N LEU A 218 11.88 -8.93 0.23
CA LEU A 218 10.75 -9.11 -0.68
C LEU A 218 9.69 -10.07 -0.11
N LEU A 219 10.13 -11.15 0.54
CA LEU A 219 9.21 -12.07 1.23
C LEU A 219 8.62 -11.44 2.49
N LEU A 220 9.38 -10.69 3.27
CA LEU A 220 8.86 -9.93 4.40
C LEU A 220 7.78 -8.92 3.97
N LYS A 221 7.96 -8.24 2.83
CA LYS A 221 6.99 -7.31 2.26
C LYS A 221 5.65 -8.00 1.95
N LEU A 222 5.70 -9.22 1.42
CA LEU A 222 4.49 -10.02 1.17
C LEU A 222 3.85 -10.54 2.47
N ILE A 223 4.67 -10.93 3.44
CA ILE A 223 4.19 -11.37 4.76
C ILE A 223 3.47 -10.23 5.46
N VAL A 224 4.05 -9.02 5.49
CA VAL A 224 3.39 -7.81 6.02
C VAL A 224 2.04 -7.58 5.33
N LEU A 225 1.98 -7.66 4.00
CA LEU A 225 0.73 -7.44 3.27
C LEU A 225 -0.37 -8.42 3.70
N PHE A 226 -0.03 -9.70 3.90
CA PHE A 226 -1.00 -10.76 4.27
C PHE A 226 -1.06 -11.06 5.77
N GLU A 227 -0.46 -10.21 6.61
CA GLU A 227 -0.59 -10.25 8.06
C GLU A 227 -1.35 -9.01 8.58
N PRO A 228 -2.63 -8.84 8.20
CA PRO A 228 -3.43 -7.73 8.68
C PRO A 228 -3.91 -7.98 10.11
N LEU A 229 -3.15 -7.50 11.08
CA LEU A 229 -3.60 -7.50 12.46
C LEU A 229 -4.92 -6.71 12.58
N HIS A 230 -5.89 -7.30 13.27
CA HIS A 230 -7.18 -6.68 13.61
C HIS A 230 -8.10 -6.36 12.41
N VAL A 231 -7.84 -6.93 11.23
CA VAL A 231 -8.79 -6.90 10.12
C VAL A 231 -9.57 -8.21 10.08
N GLN A 232 -10.90 -8.10 10.19
CA GLN A 232 -11.79 -9.25 10.06
C GLN A 232 -12.24 -9.38 8.61
N PHE A 233 -12.11 -10.61 8.09
CA PHE A 233 -12.56 -10.98 6.76
C PHE A 233 -13.65 -12.05 6.84
N PRO A 234 -14.57 -12.09 5.86
CA PRO A 234 -15.39 -13.27 5.61
C PRO A 234 -14.53 -14.53 5.43
N ALA A 235 -15.10 -15.71 5.69
CA ALA A 235 -14.35 -16.97 5.67
C ALA A 235 -13.60 -17.24 4.35
N ALA A 236 -14.19 -16.86 3.20
CA ALA A 236 -13.57 -17.04 1.89
C ALA A 236 -12.30 -16.19 1.73
N ASP A 237 -12.36 -14.91 2.08
CA ASP A 237 -11.23 -13.99 2.03
C ASP A 237 -10.17 -14.31 3.11
N SER A 238 -10.59 -14.72 4.30
CA SER A 238 -9.67 -15.18 5.36
C SER A 238 -8.83 -16.36 4.89
N LEU A 239 -9.46 -17.34 4.22
CA LEU A 239 -8.74 -18.49 3.67
C LEU A 239 -7.69 -18.06 2.63
N ILE A 240 -7.99 -17.07 1.79
CA ILE A 240 -7.04 -16.53 0.80
C ILE A 240 -5.85 -15.89 1.51
N VAL A 241 -6.09 -15.03 2.50
CA VAL A 241 -5.05 -14.35 3.29
C VAL A 241 -4.18 -15.36 4.03
N GLU A 242 -4.80 -16.33 4.73
CA GLU A 242 -4.09 -17.37 5.48
C GLU A 242 -3.25 -18.27 4.57
N THR A 243 -3.79 -18.65 3.41
CA THR A 243 -3.06 -19.46 2.41
C THR A 243 -1.87 -18.68 1.86
N ALA A 244 -2.05 -17.40 1.53
CA ALA A 244 -0.99 -16.52 1.07
C ALA A 244 0.11 -16.39 2.12
N LEU A 245 -0.27 -16.11 3.38
CA LEU A 245 0.65 -15.96 4.49
C LEU A 245 1.46 -17.24 4.75
N ALA A 246 0.80 -18.40 4.78
CA ALA A 246 1.47 -19.69 4.92
C ALA A 246 2.48 -19.95 3.78
N LYS A 247 2.09 -19.63 2.55
CA LYS A 247 2.97 -19.73 1.36
C LYS A 247 4.21 -18.87 1.51
N TYR A 248 4.06 -17.59 1.84
CA TYR A 248 5.19 -16.65 1.93
C TYR A 248 6.12 -16.94 3.12
N ARG A 249 5.56 -17.34 4.27
CA ARG A 249 6.35 -17.81 5.42
C ARG A 249 7.15 -19.05 5.08
N SER A 250 6.54 -20.04 4.44
CA SER A 250 7.24 -21.26 4.01
C SER A 250 8.36 -20.97 3.00
N ALA A 251 8.12 -20.05 2.07
CA ALA A 251 9.13 -19.57 1.13
C ALA A 251 10.30 -18.89 1.84
N LEU A 252 10.04 -18.08 2.88
CA LEU A 252 11.10 -17.42 3.66
C LEU A 252 11.96 -18.44 4.41
N VAL A 253 11.34 -19.44 5.05
CA VAL A 253 12.08 -20.52 5.71
C VAL A 253 12.96 -21.28 4.72
N SER A 254 12.43 -21.56 3.53
CA SER A 254 13.16 -22.27 2.48
C SER A 254 14.31 -21.43 1.93
N LEU A 255 14.09 -20.13 1.72
CA LEU A 255 15.13 -19.19 1.33
C LEU A 255 16.25 -19.11 2.37
N VAL A 256 15.93 -18.96 3.66
CA VAL A 256 16.95 -18.88 4.72
C VAL A 256 17.80 -20.14 4.75
N LYS A 257 17.18 -21.33 4.72
CA LYS A 257 17.91 -22.61 4.69
C LYS A 257 18.81 -22.75 3.46
N TYR A 258 18.35 -22.22 2.32
CA TYR A 258 19.10 -22.28 1.06
C TYR A 258 20.27 -21.30 1.03
N SER A 259 20.04 -20.05 1.44
CA SER A 259 21.03 -18.96 1.41
C SER A 259 22.07 -19.08 2.52
N HIS A 260 21.74 -19.79 3.60
CA HIS A 260 22.58 -19.97 4.77
C HIS A 260 22.77 -21.46 5.12
N PRO A 261 23.39 -22.26 4.23
CA PRO A 261 23.61 -23.69 4.47
C PRO A 261 24.56 -23.97 5.64
N GLU A 262 25.30 -22.96 6.11
CA GLU A 262 26.17 -23.01 7.28
C GLU A 262 25.42 -23.00 8.62
N LEU A 263 24.16 -22.55 8.64
CA LEU A 263 23.38 -22.46 9.87
C LEU A 263 22.74 -23.80 10.21
N ASP A 264 22.75 -24.15 11.49
CA ASP A 264 21.97 -25.28 11.99
C ASP A 264 20.48 -24.92 12.12
N HIS A 265 19.66 -25.90 12.50
CA HIS A 265 18.23 -25.71 12.60
C HIS A 265 17.85 -24.63 13.62
N GLU A 266 18.55 -24.51 14.75
CA GLU A 266 18.26 -23.54 15.79
C GLU A 266 18.57 -22.12 15.31
N ALA A 267 19.75 -21.92 14.71
CA ALA A 267 20.16 -20.63 14.15
C ALA A 267 19.29 -20.17 12.98
N VAL A 268 18.80 -21.10 12.15
CA VAL A 268 17.78 -20.80 11.11
C VAL A 268 16.49 -20.29 11.75
N MET A 269 16.01 -20.95 12.80
CA MET A 269 14.80 -20.52 13.51
C MET A 269 14.99 -19.17 14.19
N ASP A 270 16.12 -18.94 14.84
CA ASP A 270 16.46 -17.65 15.47
C ASP A 270 16.49 -16.52 14.44
N ARG A 271 17.03 -16.77 13.24
CA ARG A 271 17.00 -15.80 12.15
C ARG A 271 15.56 -15.49 11.72
N ILE A 272 14.73 -16.52 11.51
CA ILE A 272 13.33 -16.35 11.12
C ILE A 272 12.55 -15.57 12.19
N LEU A 273 12.72 -15.93 13.47
CA LEU A 273 12.08 -15.24 14.59
C LEU A 273 12.54 -13.78 14.68
N ALA A 274 13.82 -13.50 14.45
CA ALA A 274 14.32 -12.13 14.42
C ALA A 274 13.75 -11.33 13.24
N LEU A 275 13.59 -11.95 12.06
CA LEU A 275 12.94 -11.32 10.90
C LEU A 275 11.46 -11.03 11.19
N PHE A 276 10.71 -11.95 11.79
CA PHE A 276 9.32 -11.70 12.19
C PHE A 276 9.20 -10.73 13.36
N GLY A 277 10.23 -10.64 14.21
CA GLY A 277 10.30 -9.69 15.31
C GLY A 277 10.26 -8.23 14.86
N VAL A 278 10.50 -7.91 13.58
CA VAL A 278 10.36 -6.54 13.07
C VAL A 278 8.91 -6.14 12.79
N LEU A 279 8.02 -7.10 12.54
CA LEU A 279 6.64 -6.84 12.10
C LEU A 279 5.83 -6.03 13.11
N PRO A 280 5.88 -6.33 14.43
CA PRO A 280 5.14 -5.56 15.44
C PRO A 280 5.56 -4.09 15.56
N TYR A 281 6.73 -3.71 15.02
CA TYR A 281 7.19 -2.31 14.99
C TYR A 281 6.76 -1.55 13.73
N ILE A 282 6.35 -2.27 12.69
CA ILE A 282 5.92 -1.72 11.41
C ILE A 282 4.40 -1.58 11.35
N GLU A 283 3.66 -2.44 12.05
CA GLU A 283 2.20 -2.56 11.96
C GLU A 283 1.39 -1.45 12.65
N VAL A 284 0.13 -1.32 12.18
CA VAL A 284 -0.91 -0.31 12.55
C VAL A 284 -1.24 -0.23 14.04
N ASN A 285 -0.90 -1.22 14.86
CA ASN A 285 -1.22 -1.23 16.29
C ASN A 285 -0.02 -0.93 17.20
N ASN A 286 1.04 -0.35 16.66
CA ASN A 286 2.15 0.22 17.42
C ASN A 286 2.70 1.49 16.76
N LEU A 287 3.47 2.26 17.55
CA LEU A 287 3.97 3.62 17.30
C LEU A 287 4.03 4.07 15.83
N VAL A 288 4.70 3.35 14.94
CA VAL A 288 5.04 3.84 13.58
C VAL A 288 3.83 4.18 12.74
N SER A 289 2.90 3.25 12.49
CA SER A 289 1.80 3.51 11.54
C SER A 289 0.67 4.33 12.14
N GLU A 290 0.40 4.25 13.45
CA GLU A 290 -0.54 5.17 14.09
C GLU A 290 0.01 6.59 14.15
N MET A 291 1.30 6.76 14.52
CA MET A 291 1.93 8.08 14.52
C MET A 291 1.97 8.66 13.12
N ASP A 292 2.30 7.85 12.11
CA ASP A 292 2.28 8.27 10.71
C ASP A 292 0.88 8.75 10.31
N ASN A 293 -0.15 7.94 10.53
CA ASN A 293 -1.52 8.31 10.21
C ASN A 293 -2.02 9.54 10.99
N MET A 294 -1.76 9.63 12.29
CA MET A 294 -2.17 10.77 13.11
C MET A 294 -1.47 12.07 12.70
N GLN A 295 -0.16 12.00 12.45
CA GLN A 295 0.63 13.17 12.07
C GLN A 295 0.32 13.60 10.64
N LEU A 296 0.16 12.66 9.70
CA LEU A 296 -0.31 12.96 8.34
C LEU A 296 -1.74 13.50 8.34
N ALA A 297 -2.66 12.93 9.13
CA ALA A 297 -4.02 13.46 9.25
C ALA A 297 -4.00 14.92 9.75
N HIS A 298 -3.18 15.24 10.74
CA HIS A 298 -3.00 16.62 11.19
C HIS A 298 -2.44 17.52 10.08
N MET A 299 -1.40 17.06 9.36
CA MET A 299 -0.86 17.82 8.21
C MET A 299 -1.91 18.06 7.12
N ILE A 300 -2.74 17.07 6.82
CA ILE A 300 -3.82 17.14 5.82
C ILE A 300 -4.88 18.14 6.26
N LEU A 301 -5.32 18.09 7.54
CA LEU A 301 -6.34 19.00 8.08
C LEU A 301 -5.86 20.46 8.11
N CYS A 302 -4.57 20.70 8.36
CA CYS A 302 -3.96 22.03 8.30
C CYS A 302 -3.51 22.43 6.89
N ASN A 303 -3.68 21.55 5.89
CA ASN A 303 -3.15 21.69 4.54
C ASN A 303 -1.63 22.03 4.47
N ASN A 304 -0.85 21.50 5.40
CA ASN A 304 0.61 21.66 5.38
C ASN A 304 1.18 20.92 4.17
N GLY A 305 2.04 21.60 3.40
CA GLY A 305 2.65 21.03 2.19
C GLY A 305 1.66 20.68 1.09
N ASN A 306 0.50 21.34 1.03
CA ASN A 306 -0.57 21.08 0.06
C ASN A 306 -1.06 19.62 0.07
N MET A 307 -1.15 19.02 1.26
CA MET A 307 -1.55 17.62 1.47
C MET A 307 -3.07 17.43 1.54
N GLN A 308 -3.87 18.49 1.51
CA GLN A 308 -5.33 18.37 1.49
C GLN A 308 -5.83 17.93 0.11
N GLY A 309 -6.33 16.70 0.02
CA GLY A 309 -6.88 16.15 -1.22
C GLY A 309 -7.85 14.99 -0.97
N ARG A 310 -8.59 14.58 -2.00
CA ARG A 310 -9.59 13.50 -1.89
C ARG A 310 -8.97 12.18 -1.43
N LEU A 311 -7.85 11.79 -2.04
CA LEU A 311 -7.19 10.52 -1.76
C LEU A 311 -6.53 10.51 -0.36
N THR A 312 -5.82 11.58 -0.01
CA THR A 312 -5.15 11.70 1.29
C THR A 312 -6.16 11.69 2.44
N ASN A 313 -7.31 12.36 2.28
CA ASN A 313 -8.41 12.29 3.25
C ASN A 313 -8.98 10.87 3.36
N ALA A 314 -9.21 10.19 2.24
CA ALA A 314 -9.75 8.83 2.24
C ALA A 314 -8.80 7.83 2.95
N ILE A 315 -7.48 7.97 2.76
CA ILE A 315 -6.47 7.08 3.34
C ILE A 315 -6.14 7.41 4.80
N HIS A 316 -5.94 8.67 5.16
CA HIS A 316 -5.39 9.02 6.49
C HIS A 316 -6.42 9.60 7.46
N VAL A 317 -7.48 10.24 6.96
CA VAL A 317 -8.49 10.90 7.82
C VAL A 317 -9.74 10.04 7.99
N HIS A 318 -10.09 9.25 6.97
CA HIS A 318 -11.31 8.44 6.95
C HIS A 318 -11.08 6.93 6.97
N SER A 319 -9.84 6.46 7.18
CA SER A 319 -9.51 5.03 7.21
C SER A 319 -10.34 4.21 8.21
N SER A 320 -10.77 4.82 9.33
CA SER A 320 -11.65 4.19 10.32
C SER A 320 -13.10 4.00 9.85
N ARG A 321 -13.49 4.55 8.70
CA ARG A 321 -14.84 4.40 8.12
C ARG A 321 -14.96 3.25 7.11
N ILE A 322 -13.86 2.55 6.81
CA ILE A 322 -13.80 1.44 5.84
C ILE A 322 -14.21 0.09 6.49
N ASP A 323 -14.78 0.10 7.70
CA ASP A 323 -15.12 -1.12 8.44
C ASP A 323 -16.40 -1.82 8.00
#